data_AF-A0A350QU91-F1
#
_entry.id   AF-A0A350QU91-F1
#
_cell.length_a   1.000
_cell.length_b   1.000
_cell.length_c   1.000
_cell.angle_alpha   90.00
_cell.angle_beta   90.00
_cell.angle_gamma   90.00
#
_symmetry.space_group_name_H-M   'P 1'
#
loop_
_entity.id
_entity.type
_entity.pdbx_description
1 polymer ?
#
loop_
_entity_poly.entity_id
_entity_poly.type
_entity_poly.pdbx_seq_one_letter_code
_entity_poly.pdbx_strand_id
1 'polypeptide(L)'
;MTTSMKSISRRGFLHGMGGSILSLPWMESLAAKPSAEVARRLAFYYVPIGVVRRTFFPGEENGVTPLFNRDNFNAEETKTRIPKGEHPLELTATMKPLGGVREKVSLITGMDRTFQPGTDVHAQCASCFLTSAGTFTVKQSPYPQARTLDHILGEQLGANTPFRTL
;
A
#
# COMPACT_ATOMS: atom_id res chain seq x y z
N MET A 1 -19.39 -13.71 66.11
CA MET A 1 -19.01 -12.72 65.08
C MET A 1 -19.92 -12.93 63.88
N THR A 2 -20.92 -12.07 63.70
CA THR A 2 -21.86 -12.13 62.56
C THR A 2 -21.37 -11.18 61.47
N THR A 3 -20.88 -11.73 60.36
CA THR A 3 -20.52 -10.97 59.16
C THR A 3 -21.80 -10.46 58.49
N SER A 4 -22.05 -9.16 58.57
CA SER A 4 -23.12 -8.49 57.82
C SER A 4 -22.80 -8.58 56.32
N MET A 5 -23.66 -9.26 55.55
CA MET A 5 -23.58 -9.24 54.09
C MET A 5 -23.95 -7.84 53.60
N LYS A 6 -23.00 -7.16 52.94
CA LYS A 6 -23.28 -5.88 52.26
C LYS A 6 -24.30 -6.11 51.15
N SER A 7 -25.50 -5.56 51.29
CA SER A 7 -26.52 -5.61 50.24
C SER A 7 -26.12 -4.68 49.09
N ILE A 8 -26.03 -5.23 47.87
CA ILE A 8 -25.82 -4.40 46.67
C ILE A 8 -27.12 -3.64 46.38
N SER A 9 -27.02 -2.31 46.33
CA SER A 9 -28.18 -1.48 45.98
C SER A 9 -28.50 -1.60 44.49
N ARG A 10 -29.78 -1.53 44.13
CA ARG A 10 -30.23 -1.54 42.71
C ARG A 10 -29.49 -0.49 41.87
N ARG A 11 -29.22 0.68 42.46
CA ARG A 11 -28.46 1.76 41.83
C ARG A 11 -27.00 1.37 41.58
N GLY A 12 -26.34 0.74 42.54
CA GLY A 12 -24.97 0.25 42.38
C GLY A 12 -24.85 -0.82 41.30
N PHE A 13 -25.83 -1.73 41.23
CA PHE A 13 -25.91 -2.74 40.16
C PHE A 13 -26.07 -2.10 38.77
N LEU A 14 -26.99 -1.14 38.62
CA LEU A 14 -27.22 -0.45 37.36
C LEU A 14 -26.03 0.40 36.90
N HIS A 15 -25.34 1.08 37.82
CA HIS A 15 -24.10 1.81 37.48
C HIS A 15 -22.97 0.88 37.07
N GLY A 16 -22.82 -0.27 37.74
CA GLY A 16 -21.85 -1.29 37.35
C GLY A 16 -22.11 -1.83 35.94
N MET A 17 -23.35 -2.25 35.66
CA MET A 17 -23.75 -2.72 34.33
C MET A 17 -23.59 -1.63 33.25
N GLY A 18 -24.04 -0.41 33.53
CA GLY A 18 -23.92 0.71 32.58
C GLY A 18 -22.46 1.03 32.26
N GLY A 19 -21.59 1.07 33.27
CA GLY A 19 -20.16 1.26 33.08
C GLY A 19 -19.53 0.17 32.22
N SER A 20 -19.82 -1.10 32.53
CA SER A 20 -19.30 -2.24 31.77
C SER A 20 -19.79 -2.28 30.32
N ILE A 21 -21.08 -2.00 30.07
CA ILE A 21 -21.67 -1.97 28.72
C ILE A 21 -21.08 -0.83 27.88
N LEU A 22 -20.85 0.34 28.48
CA LEU A 22 -20.25 1.47 27.79
C LEU A 22 -18.75 1.27 27.52
N SER A 23 -18.05 0.49 28.35
CA SER A 23 -16.63 0.17 28.16
C SER A 23 -16.38 -1.04 27.25
N LEU A 24 -17.37 -1.91 27.06
CA LEU A 24 -17.24 -3.15 26.29
C LEU A 24 -16.71 -2.94 24.85
N PRO A 25 -17.12 -1.90 24.09
CA PRO A 25 -16.54 -1.61 22.78
C PRO A 25 -15.04 -1.25 22.80
N TRP A 26 -14.48 -0.84 23.93
CA TRP A 26 -13.05 -0.53 24.09
C TRP A 26 -12.24 -1.69 24.68
N MET A 27 -12.88 -2.81 25.00
CA MET A 27 -12.23 -4.03 25.48
C MET A 27 -12.18 -5.08 24.36
N GLU A 28 -11.67 -4.70 23.19
CA GLU A 28 -11.54 -5.55 22.00
C GLU A 28 -10.78 -6.86 22.28
N SER A 29 -9.92 -6.90 23.31
CA SER A 29 -9.24 -8.13 23.76
C SER A 29 -10.16 -9.18 24.41
N LEU A 30 -11.34 -8.77 24.89
CA LEU A 30 -12.37 -9.61 25.48
C LEU A 30 -13.54 -9.91 24.54
N ALA A 31 -13.56 -9.28 23.35
CA ALA A 31 -14.57 -9.52 22.36
C ALA A 31 -14.54 -11.00 21.93
N ALA A 32 -15.72 -11.62 21.79
CA ALA A 32 -15.83 -12.96 21.25
C ALA A 32 -15.12 -12.99 19.91
N LYS A 33 -14.13 -13.89 19.76
CA LYS A 33 -13.33 -14.04 18.55
C LYS A 33 -14.29 -14.12 17.37
N PRO A 34 -14.31 -13.12 16.46
CA PRO A 34 -15.16 -13.23 15.30
C PRO A 34 -14.73 -14.51 14.59
N SER A 35 -15.69 -15.39 14.27
CA SER A 35 -15.46 -16.49 13.34
C SER A 35 -15.21 -15.86 11.97
N ALA A 36 -14.00 -15.36 11.76
CA ALA A 36 -13.67 -14.62 10.57
C ALA A 36 -12.73 -15.46 9.71
N GLU A 37 -13.18 -15.65 8.47
CA GLU A 37 -12.37 -15.91 7.29
C GLU A 37 -10.95 -15.30 7.41
N VAL A 38 -9.95 -15.99 6.86
CA VAL A 38 -8.54 -15.55 6.96
C VAL A 38 -8.43 -14.10 6.53
N ALA A 39 -8.05 -13.23 7.48
CA ALA A 39 -7.99 -11.78 7.24
C ALA A 39 -7.09 -11.48 6.04
N ARG A 40 -7.69 -10.89 5.00
CA ARG A 40 -6.98 -10.42 3.82
C ARG A 40 -6.13 -9.21 4.22
N ARG A 41 -4.83 -9.31 3.98
CA ARG A 41 -3.87 -8.24 4.25
C ARG A 41 -3.21 -7.84 2.95
N LEU A 42 -2.82 -6.57 2.88
CA LEU A 42 -2.10 -6.01 1.75
C LEU A 42 -0.92 -5.21 2.26
N ALA A 43 0.20 -5.32 1.55
CA ALA A 43 1.38 -4.52 1.78
C ALA A 43 1.89 -4.01 0.43
N PHE A 44 2.38 -2.78 0.43
CA PHE A 44 3.02 -2.16 -0.72
C PHE A 44 4.50 -1.96 -0.41
N TYR A 45 5.35 -2.33 -1.35
CA TYR A 45 6.78 -2.08 -1.28
C TYR A 45 7.15 -1.13 -2.40
N TYR A 46 7.69 0.03 -2.02
CA TYR A 46 8.19 1.01 -2.95
C TYR A 46 9.72 0.86 -3.06
N VAL A 47 10.22 0.73 -4.28
CA VAL A 47 11.66 0.65 -4.57
C VAL A 47 12.07 1.95 -5.25
N PRO A 48 12.58 2.95 -4.49
CA PRO A 48 12.96 4.23 -5.07
C PRO A 48 14.16 4.07 -5.99
N ILE A 49 14.29 4.97 -6.98
CA ILE A 49 15.45 5.04 -7.89
C ILE A 49 15.57 3.83 -8.84
N GLY A 50 14.62 2.89 -8.75
CA GLY A 50 14.41 1.82 -9.70
C GLY A 50 15.31 0.61 -9.47
N VAL A 51 15.42 -0.18 -10.52
CA VAL A 51 16.10 -1.47 -10.55
C VAL A 51 17.05 -1.49 -11.74
N VAL A 52 18.03 -2.40 -11.72
CA VAL A 52 18.89 -2.63 -12.87
C VAL A 52 18.05 -3.22 -14.00
N ARG A 53 17.59 -2.36 -14.92
CA ARG A 53 16.60 -2.68 -15.95
C ARG A 53 16.94 -3.93 -16.76
N ARG A 54 18.20 -4.02 -17.25
CA ARG A 54 18.71 -5.16 -18.03
C ARG A 54 18.57 -6.53 -17.37
N THR A 55 18.51 -6.59 -16.04
CA THR A 55 18.38 -7.85 -15.30
C THR A 55 17.02 -8.00 -14.64
N PHE A 56 16.16 -6.98 -14.73
CA PHE A 56 14.85 -6.96 -14.09
C PHE A 56 13.72 -7.13 -15.11
N PHE A 57 13.69 -6.32 -16.17
CA PHE A 57 12.62 -6.36 -17.17
C PHE A 57 12.94 -7.35 -18.29
N PRO A 58 12.01 -8.27 -18.63
CA PRO A 58 12.17 -9.14 -19.79
C PRO A 58 12.30 -8.33 -21.09
N GLY A 59 13.23 -8.73 -21.96
CA GLY A 59 13.46 -8.09 -23.25
C GLY A 59 14.36 -6.84 -23.23
N GLU A 60 14.88 -6.46 -22.06
CA GLU A 60 15.82 -5.34 -21.91
C GLU A 60 17.26 -5.78 -21.65
N GLU A 61 17.59 -7.06 -21.84
CA GLU A 61 18.89 -7.65 -21.47
C GLU A 61 20.06 -6.99 -22.20
N ASN A 62 19.83 -6.58 -23.45
CA ASN A 62 20.80 -5.92 -24.32
C ASN A 62 20.68 -4.39 -24.31
N GLY A 63 19.92 -3.82 -23.37
CA GLY A 63 19.75 -2.38 -23.23
C GLY A 63 21.08 -1.67 -22.91
N VAL A 64 21.36 -0.59 -23.62
CA VAL A 64 22.56 0.24 -23.37
C VAL A 64 22.34 1.06 -22.09
N THR A 65 23.20 0.90 -21.09
CA THR A 65 23.18 1.76 -19.90
C THR A 65 23.76 3.13 -20.25
N PRO A 66 23.00 4.23 -20.15
CA PRO A 66 23.52 5.55 -20.41
C PRO A 66 24.60 5.92 -19.37
N LEU A 67 25.67 6.58 -19.82
CA LEU A 67 26.72 7.10 -18.95
C LEU A 67 26.23 8.38 -18.24
N PHE A 68 26.53 8.52 -16.96
CA PHE A 68 26.02 9.55 -16.03
C PHE A 68 26.43 11.02 -16.32
N ASN A 69 27.02 11.33 -17.49
CA ASN A 69 27.54 12.67 -17.81
C ASN A 69 26.74 13.43 -18.89
N ARG A 70 25.42 13.23 -18.95
CA ARG A 70 24.56 13.96 -19.90
C ARG A 70 23.62 14.91 -19.16
N ASP A 71 23.94 16.21 -19.20
CA ASP A 71 23.09 17.28 -18.65
C ASP A 71 21.78 17.47 -19.46
N ASN A 72 21.75 17.01 -20.71
CA ASN A 72 20.58 17.09 -21.60
C ASN A 72 19.85 15.75 -21.68
N PHE A 73 19.20 15.35 -20.59
CA PHE A 73 18.41 14.13 -20.52
C PHE A 73 17.08 14.28 -21.29
N ASN A 74 16.84 13.41 -22.28
CA ASN A 74 15.54 13.31 -22.95
C ASN A 74 14.76 12.12 -22.36
N ALA A 75 13.63 12.40 -21.71
CA ALA A 75 12.79 11.38 -21.09
C ALA A 75 12.29 10.33 -22.09
N GLU A 76 12.08 10.70 -23.37
CA GLU A 76 11.65 9.76 -24.41
C GLU A 76 12.74 8.73 -24.77
N GLU A 77 14.03 9.07 -24.61
CA GLU A 77 15.13 8.13 -24.87
C GLU A 77 15.17 6.98 -23.85
N THR A 78 14.77 7.27 -22.61
CA THR A 78 14.74 6.27 -21.52
C THR A 78 13.38 5.62 -21.32
N LYS A 79 12.38 5.99 -22.13
CA LYS A 79 11.03 5.51 -21.99
C LYS A 79 10.98 3.99 -22.13
N THR A 80 10.43 3.34 -21.12
CA THR A 80 10.23 1.91 -21.08
C THR A 80 9.24 1.51 -22.17
N ARG A 81 9.67 0.67 -23.12
CA ARG A 81 8.81 0.16 -24.21
C ARG A 81 8.14 -1.14 -23.81
N ILE A 82 7.75 -1.27 -22.55
CA ILE A 82 7.05 -2.45 -22.06
C ILE A 82 5.55 -2.17 -22.19
N PRO A 83 4.77 -3.07 -22.81
CA PRO A 83 3.34 -2.89 -22.94
C PRO A 83 2.67 -2.71 -21.58
N LYS A 84 1.67 -1.83 -21.51
CA LYS A 84 0.91 -1.62 -20.28
C LYS A 84 0.04 -2.84 -19.98
N GLY A 85 0.06 -3.29 -18.72
CA GLY A 85 -0.85 -4.30 -18.23
C GLY A 85 -0.14 -5.47 -17.55
N GLU A 86 -0.88 -6.57 -17.40
CA GLU A 86 -0.38 -7.84 -16.86
C GLU A 86 0.36 -8.63 -17.93
N HIS A 87 1.48 -9.23 -17.55
CA HIS A 87 2.32 -10.07 -18.40
C HIS A 87 2.68 -11.37 -17.70
N PRO A 88 2.97 -12.44 -18.45
CA PRO A 88 3.59 -13.63 -17.89
C PRO A 88 4.89 -13.28 -17.15
N LEU A 89 5.06 -13.81 -15.94
CA LEU A 89 6.28 -13.60 -15.17
C LEU A 89 7.42 -14.45 -15.75
N GLU A 90 8.24 -13.83 -16.61
CA GLU A 90 9.51 -14.41 -17.08
C GLU A 90 10.62 -14.11 -16.07
N LEU A 91 11.23 -15.16 -15.49
CA LEU A 91 12.22 -15.00 -14.42
C LEU A 91 13.58 -14.54 -14.98
N THR A 92 13.77 -13.23 -15.03
CA THR A 92 15.05 -12.58 -15.32
C THR A 92 16.07 -12.82 -14.20
N ALA A 93 17.33 -12.45 -14.42
CA ALA A 93 18.42 -12.70 -13.46
C ALA A 93 18.13 -12.15 -12.05
N THR A 94 17.53 -10.96 -11.94
CA THR A 94 17.13 -10.36 -10.65
C THR A 94 15.92 -11.07 -10.02
N MET A 95 15.03 -11.65 -10.84
CA MET A 95 13.81 -12.30 -10.38
C MET A 95 13.97 -13.80 -10.10
N LYS A 96 15.12 -14.42 -10.39
CA LYS A 96 15.40 -15.84 -10.11
C LYS A 96 14.96 -16.31 -8.71
N PRO A 97 15.17 -15.56 -7.61
CA PRO A 97 14.72 -15.98 -6.28
C PRO A 97 13.19 -16.15 -6.14
N LEU A 98 12.39 -15.55 -7.02
CA LEU A 98 10.93 -15.69 -7.02
C LEU A 98 10.44 -17.02 -7.61
N GLY A 99 11.34 -17.87 -8.13
CA GLY A 99 10.96 -19.11 -8.81
C GLY A 99 10.05 -20.03 -8.00
N GLY A 100 10.27 -20.14 -6.68
CA GLY A 100 9.43 -20.98 -5.80
C GLY A 100 8.02 -20.44 -5.57
N VAL A 101 7.74 -19.19 -5.94
CA VAL A 101 6.43 -18.54 -5.77
C VAL A 101 5.91 -17.92 -7.07
N ARG A 102 6.46 -18.30 -8.23
CA ARG A 102 6.11 -17.73 -9.55
C ARG A 102 4.60 -17.68 -9.78
N GLU A 103 3.89 -18.77 -9.48
CA GLU A 103 2.43 -18.89 -9.67
C GLU A 103 1.60 -17.99 -8.74
N LYS A 104 2.24 -17.32 -7.77
CA LYS A 104 1.62 -16.40 -6.81
C LYS A 104 1.97 -14.94 -7.08
N VAL A 105 2.68 -14.65 -8.17
CA VAL A 105 3.19 -13.32 -8.49
C VAL A 105 2.74 -12.95 -9.90
N SER A 106 1.99 -11.84 -10.01
CA SER A 106 1.70 -11.20 -11.30
C SER A 106 2.71 -10.09 -11.58
N LEU A 107 3.16 -9.99 -12.83
CA LEU A 107 3.98 -8.89 -13.31
C LEU A 107 3.09 -7.88 -14.02
N ILE A 108 2.96 -6.67 -13.47
CA ILE A 108 2.22 -5.57 -14.09
C ILE A 108 3.21 -4.46 -14.43
N THR A 109 3.24 -4.04 -15.68
CA THR A 109 4.21 -3.05 -16.22
C THR A 109 3.52 -1.97 -17.03
N GLY A 110 4.29 -0.97 -17.50
CA GLY A 110 3.77 0.17 -18.27
C GLY A 110 2.78 1.04 -17.48
N MET A 111 2.89 1.00 -16.15
CA MET A 111 2.11 1.82 -15.21
C MET A 111 2.86 3.11 -14.85
N ASP A 112 3.80 3.51 -15.71
CA ASP A 112 4.63 4.70 -15.50
C ASP A 112 3.76 5.95 -15.53
N ARG A 113 4.05 6.86 -14.61
CA ARG A 113 3.45 8.19 -14.63
C ARG A 113 4.16 9.05 -15.67
N THR A 114 3.43 9.89 -16.39
CA THR A 114 4.04 10.96 -17.19
C THR A 114 4.71 11.99 -16.27
N PHE A 115 5.99 12.23 -16.49
CA PHE A 115 6.75 13.25 -15.77
C PHE A 115 6.12 14.63 -15.97
N GLN A 116 5.89 15.34 -14.87
CA GLN A 116 5.43 16.72 -14.89
C GLN A 116 6.61 17.65 -14.60
N PRO A 117 7.03 18.49 -15.57
CA PRO A 117 8.16 19.40 -15.40
C PRO A 117 7.92 20.41 -14.26
N GLY A 118 9.00 20.85 -13.63
CA GLY A 118 8.98 21.84 -12.55
C GLY A 118 9.37 21.30 -11.17
N THR A 119 9.66 20.00 -11.05
CA THR A 119 10.19 19.38 -9.82
C THR A 119 11.32 18.41 -10.12
N ASP A 120 12.08 18.07 -9.08
CA ASP A 120 12.99 16.94 -9.09
C ASP A 120 12.24 15.62 -9.33
N VAL A 121 12.86 14.74 -10.12
CA VAL A 121 12.29 13.43 -10.50
C VAL A 121 12.16 12.50 -9.29
N HIS A 122 13.09 12.55 -8.34
CA HIS A 122 13.07 11.71 -7.15
C HIS A 122 11.93 12.09 -6.22
N ALA A 123 11.74 13.40 -6.01
CA ALA A 123 10.64 13.93 -5.23
C ALA A 123 9.28 13.54 -5.84
N GLN A 124 9.12 13.71 -7.16
CA GLN A 124 7.86 13.38 -7.83
C GLN A 124 7.54 11.88 -7.79
N CYS A 125 8.52 11.00 -8.01
CA CYS A 125 8.32 9.55 -7.97
C CYS A 125 7.84 9.07 -6.59
N ALA A 126 8.45 9.56 -5.50
CA ALA A 126 8.06 9.15 -4.15
C ALA A 126 6.71 9.75 -3.74
N SER A 127 6.49 11.05 -3.97
CA SER A 127 5.26 11.72 -3.54
C SER A 127 4.01 11.31 -4.31
N CYS A 128 4.16 10.80 -5.54
CA CYS A 128 3.03 10.42 -6.39
C CYS A 128 2.79 8.90 -6.45
N PHE A 129 3.46 8.11 -5.59
CA PHE A 129 3.28 6.66 -5.57
C PHE A 129 1.82 6.28 -5.26
N LEU A 130 1.24 5.37 -6.05
CA LEU A 130 -0.15 4.89 -5.95
C LEU A 130 -1.26 5.94 -6.04
N THR A 131 -0.94 7.18 -6.41
CA THR A 131 -1.95 8.25 -6.49
C THR A 131 -2.87 8.09 -7.69
N SER A 132 -4.16 8.40 -7.50
CA SER A 132 -5.15 8.46 -8.59
C SER A 132 -5.12 9.79 -9.38
N ALA A 133 -4.27 10.75 -8.99
CA ALA A 133 -4.22 12.04 -9.66
C ALA A 133 -3.75 11.89 -11.11
N GLY A 134 -4.62 12.30 -12.05
CA GLY A 134 -4.28 12.42 -13.46
C GLY A 134 -3.09 13.36 -13.72
N THR A 135 -2.59 13.32 -14.95
CA THR A 135 -1.53 14.24 -15.40
C THR A 135 -2.09 15.66 -15.47
N PHE A 136 -1.39 16.63 -14.86
CA PHE A 136 -1.75 18.05 -14.85
C PHE A 136 -3.15 18.41 -14.29
N THR A 137 -3.82 17.49 -13.59
CA THR A 137 -5.15 17.75 -13.01
C THR A 137 -5.05 18.57 -11.72
N VAL A 138 -4.01 18.36 -10.92
CA VAL A 138 -3.71 19.14 -9.71
C VAL A 138 -2.82 20.32 -10.11
N LYS A 139 -3.33 21.55 -9.92
CA LYS A 139 -2.66 22.79 -10.39
C LYS A 139 -1.90 23.52 -9.29
N GLN A 140 -2.29 23.30 -8.03
CA GLN A 140 -1.78 24.02 -6.86
C GLN A 140 -0.55 23.36 -6.23
N SER A 141 -0.23 22.14 -6.66
CA SER A 141 0.92 21.37 -6.19
C SER A 141 1.67 20.85 -7.40
N PRO A 142 3.01 20.94 -7.41
CA PRO A 142 3.78 20.29 -8.46
C PRO A 142 3.92 18.77 -8.21
N TYR A 143 3.46 18.29 -7.06
CA TYR A 143 3.24 16.89 -6.74
C TYR A 143 1.74 16.58 -6.84
N PRO A 144 1.27 16.08 -7.98
CA PRO A 144 -0.13 15.75 -8.19
C PRO A 144 -0.52 14.57 -7.30
N GLN A 145 -1.17 14.89 -6.19
CA GLN A 145 -1.66 13.93 -5.21
C GLN A 145 -3.19 14.00 -5.14
N ALA A 146 -3.79 12.83 -5.19
CA ALA A 146 -5.20 12.57 -4.91
C ALA A 146 -5.28 11.29 -4.08
N ARG A 147 -6.51 10.81 -3.84
CA ARG A 147 -6.76 9.55 -3.14
C ARG A 147 -5.89 8.42 -3.73
N THR A 148 -5.21 7.69 -2.87
CA THR A 148 -4.27 6.63 -3.25
C THR A 148 -4.93 5.25 -3.22
N LEU A 149 -4.30 4.26 -3.85
CA LEU A 149 -4.81 2.89 -3.87
C LEU A 149 -4.93 2.27 -2.47
N ASP A 150 -3.99 2.57 -1.57
CA ASP A 150 -4.03 2.12 -0.19
C ASP A 150 -5.22 2.73 0.58
N HIS A 151 -5.61 3.98 0.31
CA HIS A 151 -6.85 4.55 0.88
C HIS A 151 -8.09 3.80 0.40
N ILE A 152 -8.15 3.43 -0.89
CA ILE A 152 -9.27 2.65 -1.45
C ILE A 152 -9.37 1.28 -0.79
N LEU A 153 -8.24 0.62 -0.60
CA LEU A 153 -8.20 -0.71 -0.01
C LEU A 153 -8.38 -0.68 1.51
N GLY A 154 -7.96 0.39 2.19
CA GLY A 154 -8.27 0.63 3.60
C GLY A 154 -9.76 0.69 3.87
N GLU A 155 -10.53 1.40 3.04
CA GLU A 155 -11.99 1.44 3.16
C GLU A 155 -12.66 0.08 2.93
N GLN A 156 -12.13 -0.74 2.00
CA GLN A 156 -12.72 -2.03 1.67
C GLN A 156 -12.32 -3.14 2.65
N LEU A 157 -11.06 -3.18 3.07
CA LEU A 157 -10.51 -4.26 3.90
C LEU A 157 -10.51 -3.92 5.39
N GLY A 158 -10.38 -2.63 5.73
CA GLY A 158 -10.29 -2.15 7.10
C GLY A 158 -11.58 -2.28 7.90
N ALA A 159 -12.74 -2.46 7.25
CA ALA A 159 -14.01 -2.69 7.95
C ALA A 159 -14.01 -3.97 8.80
N ASN A 160 -13.17 -4.95 8.43
CA ASN A 160 -13.09 -6.26 9.07
C ASN A 160 -11.86 -6.41 9.98
N THR A 161 -11.11 -5.33 10.22
CA THR A 161 -9.95 -5.33 11.13
C THR A 161 -10.29 -4.64 12.45
N PRO A 162 -9.78 -5.11 13.60
CA PRO A 162 -10.02 -4.45 14.90
C PRO A 162 -9.55 -2.99 14.91
N PHE A 163 -8.49 -2.70 14.17
CA PHE A 163 -8.01 -1.35 13.92
C PHE A 163 -8.26 -1.02 12.46
N ARG A 164 -9.19 -0.11 12.20
CA ARG A 164 -9.45 0.37 10.84
C ARG A 164 -8.23 1.10 10.32
N THR A 165 -7.86 0.81 9.08
CA THR A 165 -6.86 1.60 8.35
C THR A 165 -7.58 2.79 7.74
N LEU A 166 -7.31 3.98 8.31
CA LEU A 166 -7.93 5.29 8.02
C LEU A 166 -9.40 5.42 8.45
#